data_AF-A0A6I8NTD6-F1
#
_entry.id   AF-A0A6I8NTD6-F1
#
_cell.length_a   1.000
_cell.length_b   1.000
_cell.length_c   1.000
_cell.angle_alpha   90.00
_cell.angle_beta   90.00
_cell.angle_gamma   90.00
#
_symmetry.space_group_name_H-M   'P 1'
#
loop_
_entity.id
_entity.type
_entity.pdbx_description
1 polymer ?
#
loop_
_entity_poly.entity_id
_entity_poly.type
_entity_poly.pdbx_seq_one_letter_code
_entity_poly.pdbx_strand_id
1 'polypeptide(L)'
;MAAPSCRGPRAEPEMGEGGGGAESFARWRRPGAENGGRTRKWSVGRADGGEDADSFGRWRRPGAESGGRKRSAGTFDGTDGADALPRWRRPRAEAEVDGPGGAGTPPPSPGDIPSCPAAALARKMAAPWWRPLRLLRPRRAATEAGRRRAGGGRGLLAEQRERGVFQEIFPARGSDEELSELLARRQVVYCGFDPTADSLHVGHLPAVLALLRCRRAGHDVIALVGGATARLGDPSGRALERPALGAARVRENARALGRGLRALAANERRARAAGAGPGGGRFAVLDNAAWHGGRPLVDFLEAAGGAFRVGPLLSRHSVRARLRSPDGLSLAEFCYQVLQAYDFYHLHRRYGCRVQLGGHDQLGNIQSGYEFVRKVTGKDVFGITVPLITSTTGAKLGKSAGNAVWLNRDKTSPFELYQFFVRQQDDCVERYLKLFTFLPLPEIDHIMKMHAKEPEKRGPQKRLAAEVTKFVHGPEGLESAKRCTQAIYHSSVDVLETMSDQELKELFREAPFSELVLDPGTSVIDTCRKANAIPEGPRGYRMITDGGVSINHHQMTDPESVLVLGQHILRNGLSLLKGFPTGNV
;
A
#
# COMPACT_ATOMS: atom_id res chain seq x y z
N MET A 1 -61.50 31.25 -7.66
CA MET A 1 -60.79 31.99 -8.73
C MET A 1 -59.44 31.30 -8.88
N ALA A 2 -59.32 30.34 -9.80
CA ALA A 2 -59.08 30.52 -11.24
C ALA A 2 -57.56 30.47 -11.55
N ALA A 3 -57.16 29.53 -12.39
CA ALA A 3 -55.77 29.34 -12.84
C ALA A 3 -55.36 30.42 -13.87
N PRO A 4 -54.09 30.40 -14.32
CA PRO A 4 -53.88 29.75 -15.62
C PRO A 4 -52.66 28.82 -15.70
N SER A 5 -52.70 27.94 -16.70
CA SER A 5 -51.66 26.99 -17.06
C SER A 5 -50.64 27.58 -18.05
N CYS A 6 -49.44 26.98 -18.15
CA CYS A 6 -48.88 26.58 -19.45
C CYS A 6 -47.65 25.66 -19.36
N ARG A 7 -47.77 24.50 -20.01
CA ARG A 7 -46.73 23.76 -20.80
C ARG A 7 -45.44 23.33 -20.09
N GLY A 8 -45.35 22.03 -19.78
CA GLY A 8 -44.08 21.34 -19.54
C GLY A 8 -43.34 20.93 -20.82
N PRO A 9 -42.04 20.58 -20.75
CA PRO A 9 -41.27 20.08 -21.88
C PRO A 9 -41.48 18.57 -22.12
N ARG A 10 -41.29 18.21 -23.38
CA ARG A 10 -41.53 16.90 -24.02
C ARG A 10 -40.76 15.73 -23.38
N ALA A 11 -41.30 14.54 -23.58
CA ALA A 11 -40.62 13.27 -23.33
C ALA A 11 -39.28 13.18 -24.06
N GLU A 12 -38.28 12.65 -23.38
CA GLU A 12 -37.03 12.17 -23.99
C GLU A 12 -37.31 10.85 -24.72
N PRO A 13 -36.63 10.56 -25.85
CA PRO A 13 -36.79 9.30 -26.54
C PRO A 13 -36.11 8.17 -25.75
N GLU A 14 -36.76 7.01 -25.69
CA GLU A 14 -36.14 5.77 -25.20
C GLU A 14 -34.93 5.42 -26.09
N MET A 15 -33.73 5.74 -25.61
CA MET A 15 -32.48 5.23 -26.16
C MET A 15 -32.40 3.74 -25.80
N GLY A 16 -32.80 2.90 -26.75
CA GLY A 16 -32.88 1.45 -26.55
C GLY A 16 -31.59 0.84 -26.02
N GLU A 17 -31.74 -0.18 -25.16
CA GLU A 17 -30.64 -0.93 -24.58
C GLU A 17 -29.79 -1.59 -25.67
N GLY A 18 -28.62 -1.00 -25.95
CA GLY A 18 -27.60 -1.61 -26.78
C GLY A 18 -27.03 -2.84 -26.08
N GLY A 19 -27.64 -4.01 -26.33
CA GLY A 19 -27.27 -5.27 -25.70
C GLY A 19 -25.78 -5.60 -25.86
N GLY A 20 -25.05 -5.61 -24.75
CA GLY A 20 -23.63 -5.95 -24.73
C GLY A 20 -23.42 -7.43 -25.02
N GLY A 21 -22.98 -7.76 -26.24
CA GLY A 21 -22.45 -9.10 -26.56
C GLY A 21 -21.19 -9.39 -25.75
N ALA A 22 -21.05 -10.62 -25.26
CA ALA A 22 -19.91 -11.01 -24.44
C ALA A 22 -18.71 -11.46 -25.29
N GLU A 23 -17.52 -11.31 -24.72
CA GLU A 23 -16.25 -11.64 -25.34
C GLU A 23 -15.64 -12.85 -24.62
N SER A 24 -15.11 -13.79 -25.39
CA SER A 24 -14.61 -15.11 -24.98
C SER A 24 -13.38 -15.46 -25.81
N PHE A 25 -12.55 -16.40 -25.36
CA PHE A 25 -11.25 -16.68 -25.98
C PHE A 25 -11.02 -18.15 -26.25
N ALA A 26 -10.47 -18.44 -27.43
CA ALA A 26 -9.89 -19.74 -27.75
C ALA A 26 -8.35 -19.63 -27.82
N ARG A 27 -7.64 -20.52 -27.12
CA ARG A 27 -6.20 -20.76 -27.30
C ARG A 27 -5.95 -22.08 -27.99
N TRP A 28 -5.23 -22.04 -29.11
CA TRP A 28 -5.00 -23.19 -29.97
C TRP A 28 -3.71 -23.92 -29.63
N ARG A 29 -3.84 -25.21 -29.30
CA ARG A 29 -2.71 -26.15 -29.18
C ARG A 29 -2.49 -26.85 -30.52
N ARG A 30 -1.23 -26.95 -30.96
CA ARG A 30 -0.84 -27.78 -32.10
C ARG A 30 -0.89 -29.27 -31.69
N PRO A 31 -1.37 -30.17 -32.55
CA PRO A 31 -1.20 -31.61 -32.36
C PRO A 31 0.29 -31.96 -32.17
N GLY A 32 0.60 -32.80 -31.18
CA GLY A 32 1.96 -33.32 -30.93
C GLY A 32 2.87 -32.51 -29.98
N ALA A 33 2.40 -31.42 -29.37
CA ALA A 33 3.18 -30.65 -28.39
C ALA A 33 3.12 -31.27 -26.97
N GLU A 34 3.86 -32.37 -26.73
CA GLU A 34 4.07 -32.90 -25.38
C GLU A 34 4.96 -31.96 -24.55
N ASN A 35 4.36 -31.29 -23.55
CA ASN A 35 5.13 -30.62 -22.53
C ASN A 35 5.63 -31.65 -21.50
N GLY A 36 6.91 -32.02 -21.61
CA GLY A 36 7.65 -32.78 -20.59
C GLY A 36 7.81 -31.97 -19.30
N GLY A 37 6.73 -31.81 -18.54
CA GLY A 37 6.67 -31.02 -17.32
C GLY A 37 5.60 -31.57 -16.37
N ARG A 38 6.06 -32.19 -15.27
CA ARG A 38 5.20 -32.88 -14.27
C ARG A 38 3.98 -32.06 -13.85
N THR A 39 2.81 -32.42 -14.36
CA THR A 39 1.53 -32.02 -13.80
C THR A 39 1.35 -32.68 -12.43
N ARG A 40 1.66 -31.94 -11.35
CA ARG A 40 1.18 -32.32 -10.02
C ARG A 40 -0.34 -32.13 -10.03
N LYS A 41 -1.10 -33.23 -10.08
CA LYS A 41 -2.55 -33.21 -9.83
C LYS A 41 -2.79 -32.57 -8.46
N TRP A 42 -3.47 -31.42 -8.44
CA TRP A 42 -4.13 -30.92 -7.25
C TRP A 42 -5.57 -31.44 -7.28
N SER A 43 -5.84 -32.52 -6.56
CA SER A 43 -7.18 -33.06 -6.39
C SER A 43 -7.95 -32.24 -5.37
N VAL A 44 -9.01 -31.56 -5.82
CA VAL A 44 -10.03 -31.00 -4.92
C VAL A 44 -10.88 -32.16 -4.41
N GLY A 45 -10.61 -32.61 -3.19
CA GLY A 45 -11.42 -33.64 -2.52
C GLY A 45 -12.77 -33.06 -2.10
N ARG A 46 -13.86 -33.60 -2.64
CA ARG A 46 -15.20 -33.47 -2.05
C ARG A 46 -15.36 -34.63 -1.07
N ALA A 47 -15.81 -34.34 0.15
CA ALA A 47 -16.01 -35.37 1.17
C ALA A 47 -17.38 -36.02 0.99
N ASP A 48 -17.43 -37.34 1.16
CA ASP A 48 -18.56 -38.10 1.72
C ASP A 48 -17.98 -39.40 2.34
N GLY A 49 -18.68 -39.96 3.33
CA GLY A 49 -18.09 -40.86 4.33
C GLY A 49 -18.02 -42.35 3.98
N GLY A 50 -17.33 -43.11 4.83
CA GLY A 50 -17.21 -44.57 4.79
C GLY A 50 -16.18 -45.05 5.81
N GLU A 51 -16.53 -46.06 6.60
CA GLU A 51 -15.81 -46.49 7.82
C GLU A 51 -14.59 -47.40 7.59
N ASP A 52 -13.82 -47.53 8.67
CA ASP A 52 -13.09 -48.73 9.15
C ASP A 52 -11.66 -49.13 8.71
N ALA A 53 -11.00 -49.66 9.77
CA ALA A 53 -9.95 -50.68 9.85
C ALA A 53 -8.45 -50.34 9.61
N ASP A 54 -7.71 -50.56 10.71
CA ASP A 54 -6.30 -50.93 10.85
C ASP A 54 -5.51 -51.39 9.61
N SER A 55 -4.24 -50.95 9.50
CA SER A 55 -3.09 -51.88 9.57
C SER A 55 -1.72 -51.17 9.54
N PHE A 56 -0.74 -51.80 10.21
CA PHE A 56 0.68 -51.41 10.21
C PHE A 56 1.38 -51.74 8.88
N GLY A 57 2.24 -50.85 8.38
CA GLY A 57 3.08 -51.10 7.20
C GLY A 57 4.41 -50.33 7.22
N ARG A 58 5.49 -50.98 7.67
CA ARG A 58 6.89 -50.47 7.61
C ARG A 58 7.49 -50.74 6.21
N TRP A 59 8.78 -50.42 6.02
CA TRP A 59 9.67 -50.64 4.84
C TRP A 59 9.69 -49.49 3.81
N ARG A 60 10.82 -49.09 3.20
CA ARG A 60 12.28 -49.10 3.44
C ARG A 60 12.87 -48.30 2.25
N ARG A 61 14.05 -47.69 2.40
CA ARG A 61 14.79 -47.07 1.27
C ARG A 61 15.68 -48.09 0.55
N PRO A 62 15.78 -48.06 -0.78
CA PRO A 62 17.05 -48.13 -1.51
C PRO A 62 17.63 -46.71 -1.64
N GLY A 63 18.92 -46.48 -1.78
CA GLY A 63 20.03 -47.38 -2.16
C GLY A 63 20.88 -46.58 -3.14
N ALA A 64 22.09 -46.19 -2.75
CA ALA A 64 22.90 -45.25 -3.51
C ALA A 64 23.87 -45.98 -4.45
N GLU A 65 24.05 -45.45 -5.67
CA GLU A 65 25.19 -45.75 -6.52
C GLU A 65 25.89 -44.46 -6.96
N SER A 66 27.16 -44.59 -7.35
CA SER A 66 28.14 -43.51 -7.36
C SER A 66 28.92 -43.41 -8.66
N GLY A 67 29.40 -42.21 -8.97
CA GLY A 67 30.50 -41.99 -9.92
C GLY A 67 30.14 -41.17 -11.17
N GLY A 68 30.81 -40.02 -11.37
CA GLY A 68 30.68 -39.23 -12.60
C GLY A 68 30.96 -37.73 -12.48
N ARG A 69 32.18 -37.32 -12.08
CA ARG A 69 32.57 -35.89 -12.07
C ARG A 69 32.71 -35.33 -13.48
N LYS A 70 32.00 -34.23 -13.80
CA LYS A 70 32.54 -33.06 -14.54
C LYS A 70 31.93 -31.78 -13.96
N ARG A 71 32.69 -30.66 -14.01
CA ARG A 71 32.42 -29.42 -13.26
C ARG A 71 31.83 -28.33 -14.18
N SER A 72 30.82 -27.60 -13.71
CA SER A 72 30.64 -26.17 -14.01
C SER A 72 29.65 -25.50 -13.04
N ALA A 73 30.08 -24.35 -12.52
CA ALA A 73 29.45 -23.47 -11.52
C ALA A 73 27.92 -23.30 -11.51
N GLY A 74 27.35 -22.99 -10.32
CA GLY A 74 26.08 -22.25 -10.24
C GLY A 74 25.05 -22.61 -9.17
N THR A 75 25.39 -23.33 -8.09
CA THR A 75 24.41 -23.65 -7.03
C THR A 75 23.98 -22.43 -6.23
N PHE A 76 22.71 -22.08 -6.34
CA PHE A 76 22.03 -21.11 -5.47
C PHE A 76 21.61 -21.83 -4.18
N ASP A 77 22.42 -21.70 -3.12
CA ASP A 77 22.09 -22.27 -1.80
C ASP A 77 21.37 -21.25 -0.91
N GLY A 78 20.34 -21.71 -0.21
CA GLY A 78 19.50 -20.90 0.63
C GLY A 78 19.89 -21.04 2.10
N THR A 79 20.44 -19.96 2.68
CA THR A 79 20.58 -19.83 4.13
C THR A 79 20.04 -18.48 4.58
N ASP A 80 19.30 -18.49 5.69
CA ASP A 80 18.59 -17.33 6.24
C ASP A 80 19.53 -16.17 6.59
N GLY A 81 19.54 -15.14 5.74
CA GLY A 81 20.14 -13.86 6.06
C GLY A 81 19.24 -13.04 6.98
N ALA A 82 19.61 -12.92 8.25
CA ALA A 82 19.10 -11.86 9.11
C ALA A 82 19.53 -10.50 8.54
N ASP A 83 18.67 -9.89 7.71
CA ASP A 83 18.86 -8.62 7.00
C ASP A 83 19.52 -7.58 7.94
N ALA A 84 20.81 -7.32 7.74
CA ALA A 84 21.54 -6.32 8.52
C ALA A 84 20.96 -4.93 8.22
N LEU A 85 20.11 -4.43 9.12
CA LEU A 85 19.48 -3.11 9.02
C LEU A 85 20.55 -2.07 8.65
N PRO A 86 20.34 -1.25 7.59
CA PRO A 86 21.33 -0.28 7.16
C PRO A 86 21.69 0.61 8.34
N ARG A 87 22.99 0.65 8.72
CA ARG A 87 23.45 1.22 10.01
C ARG A 87 22.94 2.64 10.22
N TRP A 88 21.81 2.75 10.92
CA TRP A 88 21.31 4.00 11.47
C TRP A 88 22.38 4.51 12.43
N ARG A 89 22.85 5.75 12.23
CA ARG A 89 23.67 6.40 13.26
C ARG A 89 22.79 6.51 14.50
N ARG A 90 23.08 5.69 15.51
CA ARG A 90 22.51 5.89 16.85
C ARG A 90 22.82 7.34 17.25
N PRO A 91 21.91 8.06 17.92
CA PRO A 91 22.30 9.26 18.64
C PRO A 91 23.52 8.94 19.50
N ARG A 92 24.49 9.86 19.60
CA ARG A 92 25.52 9.72 20.64
C ARG A 92 24.76 9.66 21.96
N ALA A 93 24.99 8.61 22.74
CA ALA A 93 24.70 8.69 24.16
C ALA A 93 25.59 9.80 24.71
N GLU A 94 24.96 10.85 25.24
CA GLU A 94 25.64 11.77 26.15
C GLU A 94 25.89 10.96 27.43
N ALA A 95 27.11 11.02 27.94
CA ALA A 95 27.56 10.09 28.96
C ALA A 95 26.79 10.31 30.27
N GLU A 96 26.04 9.30 30.71
CA GLU A 96 25.63 9.18 32.11
C GLU A 96 26.89 8.90 32.93
N VAL A 97 26.99 9.55 34.09
CA VAL A 97 28.15 9.44 34.99
C VAL A 97 27.90 8.25 35.90
N ASP A 98 28.52 7.10 35.57
CA ASP A 98 28.55 5.95 36.46
C ASP A 98 29.39 6.27 37.72
N GLY A 99 28.71 6.36 38.87
CA GLY A 99 29.34 6.28 40.18
C GLY A 99 29.49 4.81 40.60
N PRO A 100 30.63 4.37 41.15
CA PRO A 100 30.83 2.97 41.50
C PRO A 100 30.02 2.58 42.75
N GLY A 101 29.41 1.40 42.72
CA GLY A 101 28.68 0.81 43.85
C GLY A 101 29.35 -0.46 44.39
N GLY A 102 29.17 -0.71 45.70
CA GLY A 102 29.67 -1.88 46.44
C GLY A 102 30.42 -1.44 47.71
N ALA A 103 30.19 -2.00 48.91
CA ALA A 103 29.32 -3.10 49.34
C ALA A 103 28.57 -2.75 50.64
N GLY A 104 27.61 -3.57 51.06
CA GLY A 104 26.65 -3.23 52.12
C GLY A 104 26.95 -3.76 53.52
N THR A 105 26.23 -3.20 54.50
CA THR A 105 26.04 -3.68 55.88
C THR A 105 24.61 -3.33 56.35
N PRO A 106 24.01 -4.06 57.31
CA PRO A 106 22.58 -3.96 57.65
C PRO A 106 22.23 -2.74 58.52
N PRO A 107 20.92 -2.37 58.62
CA PRO A 107 20.50 -1.10 59.22
C PRO A 107 20.28 -1.17 60.75
N PRO A 108 20.47 -0.06 61.48
CA PRO A 108 19.84 0.20 62.77
C PRO A 108 18.52 0.96 62.61
N SER A 109 17.57 0.69 63.53
CA SER A 109 16.26 1.37 63.61
C SER A 109 16.26 2.45 64.71
N PRO A 110 15.14 3.16 64.97
CA PRO A 110 15.06 4.63 64.84
C PRO A 110 15.36 5.41 66.13
N GLY A 111 15.74 6.68 65.98
CA GLY A 111 15.88 7.63 67.10
C GLY A 111 16.07 9.08 66.66
N ASP A 112 15.09 9.92 67.03
CA ASP A 112 15.13 11.34 67.35
C ASP A 112 15.59 12.43 66.35
N ILE A 113 14.68 13.41 66.22
CA ILE A 113 14.81 14.68 65.50
C ILE A 113 15.35 15.74 66.47
N PRO A 114 16.23 16.67 66.03
CA PRO A 114 15.94 18.08 66.32
C PRO A 114 16.14 19.05 65.13
N SER A 115 15.08 19.83 64.89
CA SER A 115 15.04 21.27 64.52
C SER A 115 16.13 21.97 63.67
N CYS A 116 15.64 22.66 62.64
CA CYS A 116 16.21 23.83 61.94
C CYS A 116 16.72 24.96 62.88
N PRO A 117 17.58 25.90 62.42
CA PRO A 117 17.05 27.08 61.71
C PRO A 117 17.93 27.62 60.55
N ALA A 118 17.50 28.72 59.93
CA ALA A 118 17.99 29.22 58.65
C ALA A 118 18.77 30.57 58.70
N ALA A 119 19.41 30.89 57.57
CA ALA A 119 19.72 32.21 57.00
C ALA A 119 20.78 33.15 57.63
N ALA A 120 21.79 33.52 56.82
CA ALA A 120 22.44 34.84 56.65
C ALA A 120 23.81 34.67 55.93
N LEU A 121 24.49 35.62 55.30
CA LEU A 121 24.20 36.80 54.45
C LEU A 121 25.58 37.38 54.04
N ALA A 122 25.78 37.68 52.75
CA ALA A 122 26.67 38.73 52.17
C ALA A 122 28.16 38.98 52.60
N ARG A 123 29.06 38.79 51.61
CA ARG A 123 30.05 39.75 51.01
C ARG A 123 30.97 40.65 51.87
N LYS A 124 32.29 40.60 51.55
CA LYS A 124 33.25 41.71 51.24
C LYS A 124 34.47 41.06 50.54
N MET A 125 34.94 41.37 49.32
CA MET A 125 35.46 42.60 48.66
C MET A 125 36.83 43.11 49.15
N ALA A 126 37.89 42.86 48.35
CA ALA A 126 38.87 43.84 47.85
C ALA A 126 39.89 43.20 46.87
N ALA A 127 40.50 43.98 45.97
CA ALA A 127 41.48 43.59 44.93
C ALA A 127 42.70 44.55 45.02
N PRO A 128 43.41 45.04 43.97
CA PRO A 128 43.65 44.61 42.57
C PRO A 128 45.16 44.73 42.15
N TRP A 129 45.40 45.25 40.91
CA TRP A 129 46.65 45.39 40.12
C TRP A 129 47.12 44.05 39.49
N TRP A 130 47.55 43.91 38.22
CA TRP A 130 47.65 44.85 37.08
C TRP A 130 47.21 44.17 35.72
N ARG A 131 47.84 44.43 34.56
CA ARG A 131 47.53 43.91 33.18
C ARG A 131 48.78 44.12 32.25
N PRO A 132 48.87 43.76 30.91
CA PRO A 132 47.81 43.68 29.87
C PRO A 132 47.94 42.67 28.67
N LEU A 133 46.97 42.74 27.73
CA LEU A 133 47.01 42.40 26.26
C LEU A 133 47.21 40.91 25.84
N ARG A 134 46.25 40.22 25.20
CA ARG A 134 45.51 40.55 23.95
C ARG A 134 44.14 39.85 23.85
N LEU A 135 43.16 40.54 23.25
CA LEU A 135 41.82 40.00 22.95
C LEU A 135 41.83 39.18 21.66
N LEU A 136 41.62 37.86 21.75
CA LEU A 136 41.25 37.03 20.59
C LEU A 136 39.73 37.05 20.41
N ARG A 137 39.26 37.73 19.35
CA ARG A 137 37.85 37.69 18.91
C ARG A 137 37.43 36.24 18.60
N PRO A 138 36.19 35.82 18.93
CA PRO A 138 35.64 34.58 18.41
C PRO A 138 35.48 34.68 16.88
N ARG A 139 35.98 33.68 16.15
CA ARG A 139 35.86 33.58 14.68
C ARG A 139 34.40 33.37 14.25
N ARG A 140 33.65 34.46 14.06
CA ARG A 140 32.51 34.49 13.12
C ARG A 140 33.07 34.62 11.69
N ALA A 141 33.17 33.50 10.98
CA ALA A 141 33.26 33.44 9.51
C ALA A 141 33.09 32.00 8.97
N ALA A 142 32.12 31.23 9.50
CA ALA A 142 31.61 30.08 8.76
C ALA A 142 30.58 30.63 7.76
N THR A 143 30.98 30.71 6.49
CA THR A 143 30.30 31.46 5.43
C THR A 143 28.83 31.11 5.25
N GLU A 144 27.98 32.13 5.07
CA GLU A 144 26.56 31.98 4.70
C GLU A 144 26.37 31.28 3.34
N ALA A 145 27.44 31.12 2.56
CA ALA A 145 27.50 30.30 1.36
C ALA A 145 27.06 28.83 1.58
N GLY A 146 27.11 28.31 2.82
CA GLY A 146 26.61 26.97 3.15
C GLY A 146 25.09 26.83 3.22
N ARG A 147 24.33 27.94 3.33
CA ARG A 147 22.85 27.92 3.49
C ARG A 147 22.07 28.08 2.18
N ARG A 148 22.74 28.32 1.05
CA ARG A 148 22.09 28.60 -0.25
C ARG A 148 22.26 27.48 -1.29
N ARG A 149 22.25 26.22 -0.85
CA ARG A 149 22.12 25.03 -1.73
C ARG A 149 21.06 24.02 -1.23
N ALA A 150 19.90 24.55 -0.88
CA ALA A 150 18.62 23.91 -1.18
C ALA A 150 17.88 24.88 -2.12
N GLY A 151 17.23 24.37 -3.17
CA GLY A 151 16.54 25.23 -4.15
C GLY A 151 15.45 26.08 -3.50
N GLY A 152 15.15 27.24 -4.10
CA GLY A 152 14.16 28.21 -3.60
C GLY A 152 12.70 27.74 -3.71
N GLY A 153 12.38 26.58 -3.17
CA GLY A 153 11.03 26.05 -3.01
C GLY A 153 10.48 26.30 -1.61
N ARG A 154 9.15 26.25 -1.49
CA ARG A 154 8.45 26.29 -0.19
C ARG A 154 8.89 25.10 0.68
N GLY A 155 8.91 25.29 2.00
CA GLY A 155 9.25 24.23 2.95
C GLY A 155 8.28 23.04 2.87
N LEU A 156 8.74 21.84 3.22
CA LEU A 156 7.97 20.59 3.11
C LEU A 156 6.55 20.72 3.68
N LEU A 157 6.40 21.31 4.87
CA LEU A 157 5.11 21.47 5.53
C LEU A 157 4.13 22.28 4.67
N ALA A 158 4.57 23.44 4.16
CA ALA A 158 3.76 24.31 3.34
C ALA A 158 3.33 23.63 2.02
N GLU A 159 4.25 22.94 1.33
CA GLU A 159 3.91 22.22 0.10
C GLU A 159 2.91 21.08 0.35
N GLN A 160 3.03 20.35 1.46
CA GLN A 160 2.10 19.25 1.77
C GLN A 160 0.75 19.72 2.29
N ARG A 161 0.67 20.88 2.97
CA ARG A 161 -0.60 21.56 3.27
C ARG A 161 -1.29 22.02 1.99
N GLU A 162 -0.56 22.64 1.07
CA GLU A 162 -1.08 23.14 -0.22
C GLU A 162 -1.59 22.01 -1.14
N ARG A 163 -0.97 20.83 -1.08
CA ARG A 163 -1.48 19.61 -1.74
C ARG A 163 -2.66 18.95 -1.02
N GLY A 164 -3.00 19.36 0.19
CA GLY A 164 -3.97 18.66 1.07
C GLY A 164 -3.49 17.30 1.57
N VAL A 165 -2.19 16.99 1.47
CA VAL A 165 -1.61 15.70 1.92
C VAL A 165 -1.47 15.66 3.45
N PHE A 166 -1.12 16.78 4.07
CA PHE A 166 -1.12 16.95 5.53
C PHE A 166 -2.35 17.75 5.93
N GLN A 167 -3.22 17.14 6.75
CA GLN A 167 -4.45 17.78 7.23
C GLN A 167 -4.26 18.38 8.62
N GLU A 168 -4.25 17.53 9.64
CA GLU A 168 -4.13 17.93 11.04
C GLU A 168 -2.74 17.62 11.57
N ILE A 169 -2.28 18.46 12.50
CA ILE A 169 -0.98 18.35 13.14
C ILE A 169 -1.23 18.28 14.65
N PHE A 170 -0.49 17.41 15.31
CA PHE A 170 -0.57 17.20 16.75
C PHE A 170 0.82 17.31 17.39
N PRO A 171 1.01 18.04 18.51
CA PRO A 171 0.03 18.89 19.22
C PRO A 171 -0.51 20.01 18.32
N ALA A 172 -1.59 20.70 18.74
CA ALA A 172 -2.32 21.65 17.89
C ALA A 172 -1.99 23.15 18.11
N ARG A 173 -1.19 23.49 19.13
CA ARG A 173 -0.80 24.88 19.46
C ARG A 173 0.71 25.04 19.29
N GLY A 174 1.15 26.09 18.59
CA GLY A 174 2.57 26.38 18.30
C GLY A 174 3.26 25.39 17.35
N SER A 175 2.53 24.38 16.89
CA SER A 175 3.08 23.21 16.23
C SER A 175 3.51 23.43 14.79
N ASP A 176 2.94 24.42 14.08
CA ASP A 176 3.30 24.66 12.68
C ASP A 176 4.69 25.27 12.56
N GLU A 177 5.02 26.23 13.43
CA GLU A 177 6.37 26.80 13.56
C GLU A 177 7.36 25.73 14.07
N GLU A 178 7.06 25.07 15.18
CA GLU A 178 7.93 24.04 15.78
C GLU A 178 8.20 22.88 14.82
N LEU A 179 7.18 22.39 14.11
CA LEU A 179 7.32 21.33 13.12
C LEU A 179 8.01 21.82 11.86
N SER A 180 7.82 23.08 11.44
CA SER A 180 8.59 23.66 10.33
C SER A 180 10.09 23.75 10.66
N GLU A 181 10.44 24.19 11.87
CA GLU A 181 11.83 24.20 12.36
C GLU A 181 12.40 22.78 12.49
N LEU A 182 11.58 21.83 12.96
CA LEU A 182 11.96 20.42 13.03
C LEU A 182 12.25 19.85 11.64
N LEU A 183 11.35 20.08 10.67
CA LEU A 183 11.46 19.61 9.30
C LEU A 183 12.49 20.40 8.46
N ALA A 184 13.00 21.54 8.94
CA ALA A 184 14.19 22.19 8.36
C ALA A 184 15.48 21.37 8.57
N ARG A 185 15.44 20.30 9.38
CA ARG A 185 16.56 19.36 9.60
C ARG A 185 16.14 17.95 9.21
N ARG A 186 17.12 17.09 8.90
CA ARG A 186 16.87 15.66 8.65
C ARG A 186 16.24 15.02 9.89
N GLN A 187 15.07 14.41 9.72
CA GLN A 187 14.30 13.74 10.76
C GLN A 187 14.14 12.26 10.44
N VAL A 188 13.64 11.51 11.42
CA VAL A 188 13.09 10.17 11.20
C VAL A 188 11.56 10.24 11.36
N VAL A 189 10.84 9.85 10.31
CA VAL A 189 9.38 9.86 10.19
C VAL A 189 8.88 8.43 10.01
N TYR A 190 7.75 8.04 10.62
CA TYR A 190 7.17 6.72 10.40
C TYR A 190 5.67 6.73 10.07
N CYS A 191 5.19 5.66 9.46
CA CYS A 191 3.77 5.37 9.28
C CYS A 191 3.52 3.88 9.54
N GLY A 192 2.43 3.56 10.24
CA GLY A 192 2.01 2.18 10.53
C GLY A 192 1.11 1.60 9.42
N PHE A 193 1.25 0.30 9.15
CA PHE A 193 0.46 -0.47 8.19
C PHE A 193 0.15 -1.86 8.77
N ASP A 194 -1.11 -2.08 9.15
CA ASP A 194 -1.56 -3.33 9.76
C ASP A 194 -1.82 -4.42 8.68
N PRO A 195 -1.18 -5.61 8.74
CA PRO A 195 -1.26 -6.69 7.74
C PRO A 195 -2.59 -7.47 7.76
N THR A 196 -3.69 -6.75 7.51
CA THR A 196 -5.05 -7.29 7.52
C THR A 196 -5.41 -8.03 6.22
N ALA A 197 -4.57 -7.88 5.20
CA ALA A 197 -4.51 -8.66 3.98
C ALA A 197 -3.05 -8.79 3.53
N ASP A 198 -2.78 -9.69 2.58
CA ASP A 198 -1.46 -9.90 1.96
C ASP A 198 -0.99 -8.76 1.04
N SER A 199 -1.81 -7.73 0.83
CA SER A 199 -1.49 -6.58 -0.01
C SER A 199 -2.13 -5.30 0.52
N LEU A 200 -1.51 -4.17 0.20
CA LEU A 200 -2.14 -2.86 0.31
C LEU A 200 -3.14 -2.67 -0.84
N HIS A 201 -4.06 -1.73 -0.65
CA HIS A 201 -5.02 -1.27 -1.66
C HIS A 201 -4.94 0.25 -1.83
N VAL A 202 -5.55 0.81 -2.88
CA VAL A 202 -5.49 2.25 -3.24
C VAL A 202 -5.70 3.20 -2.06
N GLY A 203 -6.67 2.92 -1.17
CA GLY A 203 -6.90 3.71 0.06
C GLY A 203 -5.69 3.89 0.99
N HIS A 204 -4.63 3.06 0.89
CA HIS A 204 -3.39 3.21 1.67
C HIS A 204 -2.33 4.09 0.97
N LEU A 205 -2.47 4.35 -0.35
CA LEU A 205 -1.50 5.12 -1.12
C LEU A 205 -1.25 6.54 -0.58
N PRO A 206 -2.24 7.31 -0.07
CA PRO A 206 -1.97 8.66 0.47
C PRO A 206 -0.94 8.63 1.61
N ALA A 207 -1.02 7.64 2.50
CA ALA A 207 -0.10 7.47 3.62
C ALA A 207 1.31 7.04 3.16
N VAL A 208 1.38 6.08 2.22
CA VAL A 208 2.66 5.65 1.61
C VAL A 208 3.33 6.81 0.86
N LEU A 209 2.56 7.58 0.10
CA LEU A 209 3.08 8.72 -0.67
C LEU A 209 3.49 9.87 0.26
N ALA A 210 2.73 10.19 1.30
CA ALA A 210 3.15 11.16 2.32
C ALA A 210 4.51 10.78 2.94
N LEU A 211 4.68 9.51 3.32
CA LEU A 211 5.94 8.97 3.82
C LEU A 211 7.07 9.12 2.77
N LEU A 212 6.81 8.81 1.50
CA LEU A 212 7.79 8.97 0.42
C LEU A 212 8.07 10.44 0.05
N ARG A 213 7.16 11.39 0.30
CA ARG A 213 7.42 12.83 0.15
C ARG A 213 8.38 13.33 1.22
N CYS A 214 8.22 12.91 2.48
CA CYS A 214 9.22 13.15 3.53
C CYS A 214 10.60 12.61 3.14
N ARG A 215 10.65 11.41 2.55
CA ARG A 215 11.89 10.82 2.02
C ARG A 215 12.53 11.66 0.90
N ARG A 216 11.71 12.18 -0.03
CA ARG A 216 12.18 13.06 -1.13
C ARG A 216 12.68 14.42 -0.62
N ALA A 217 12.11 14.94 0.46
CA ALA A 217 12.62 16.12 1.18
C ALA A 217 13.89 15.83 2.03
N GLY A 218 14.39 14.58 2.05
CA GLY A 218 15.65 14.21 2.68
C GLY A 218 15.53 13.58 4.08
N HIS A 219 14.32 13.50 4.66
CA HIS A 219 14.09 12.81 5.93
C HIS A 219 14.22 11.30 5.77
N ASP A 220 14.76 10.63 6.79
CA ASP A 220 14.74 9.17 6.83
C ASP A 220 13.34 8.68 7.21
N VAL A 221 12.87 7.60 6.60
CA VAL A 221 11.49 7.14 6.78
C VAL A 221 11.37 5.65 7.08
N ILE A 222 10.37 5.30 7.88
CA ILE A 222 10.08 3.96 8.36
C ILE A 222 8.63 3.60 8.02
N ALA A 223 8.43 2.57 7.20
CA ALA A 223 7.12 1.92 7.09
C ALA A 223 7.08 0.80 8.12
N LEU A 224 6.23 0.93 9.14
CA LEU A 224 6.09 -0.06 10.20
C LEU A 224 4.96 -1.02 9.85
N VAL A 225 5.29 -2.31 9.70
CA VAL A 225 4.31 -3.39 9.58
C VAL A 225 3.82 -3.78 10.97
N GLY A 226 2.50 -3.86 11.12
CA GLY A 226 1.84 -4.17 12.39
C GLY A 226 1.70 -5.66 12.69
N GLY A 227 2.77 -6.45 12.62
CA GLY A 227 2.70 -7.92 12.79
C GLY A 227 2.19 -8.38 14.18
N ALA A 228 2.32 -7.54 15.21
CA ALA A 228 1.69 -7.73 16.52
C ALA A 228 0.34 -7.03 16.64
N THR A 229 0.23 -5.75 16.22
CA THR A 229 -0.98 -4.92 16.37
C THR A 229 -2.18 -5.48 15.60
N ALA A 230 -1.96 -6.02 14.39
CA ALA A 230 -3.02 -6.64 13.60
C ALA A 230 -3.60 -7.94 14.21
N ARG A 231 -2.99 -8.49 15.27
CA ARG A 231 -3.56 -9.61 16.05
C ARG A 231 -4.62 -9.16 17.05
N LEU A 232 -4.59 -7.89 17.47
CA LEU A 232 -5.58 -7.29 18.37
C LEU A 232 -6.72 -6.67 17.56
N GLY A 233 -6.38 -6.02 16.44
CA GLY A 233 -7.31 -5.33 15.58
C GLY A 233 -7.56 -3.89 16.02
N ASP A 234 -7.34 -2.94 15.10
CA ASP A 234 -7.61 -1.53 15.35
C ASP A 234 -9.13 -1.23 15.35
N PRO A 235 -9.72 -0.72 16.45
CA PRO A 235 -11.13 -0.30 16.49
C PRO A 235 -11.41 0.98 15.67
N SER A 236 -10.37 1.69 15.21
CA SER A 236 -10.53 3.04 14.66
C SER A 236 -11.25 3.05 13.31
N GLY A 237 -12.23 3.97 13.20
CA GLY A 237 -13.03 4.15 11.99
C GLY A 237 -13.92 2.95 11.62
N ARG A 238 -14.34 2.12 12.58
CA ARG A 238 -15.27 0.99 12.39
C ARG A 238 -16.40 0.94 13.43
N ALA A 239 -17.49 0.28 13.06
CA ALA A 239 -18.63 0.00 13.92
C ALA A 239 -18.58 -1.42 14.54
N LEU A 240 -18.15 -2.41 13.76
CA LEU A 240 -18.12 -3.83 14.13
C LEU A 240 -16.70 -4.30 14.48
N GLU A 241 -16.58 -5.32 15.33
CA GLU A 241 -15.33 -6.03 15.59
C GLU A 241 -14.83 -6.74 14.32
N ARG A 242 -13.51 -6.99 14.23
CA ARG A 242 -12.93 -7.80 13.15
C ARG A 242 -12.83 -9.26 13.56
N PRO A 243 -13.15 -10.22 12.66
CA PRO A 243 -12.74 -11.60 12.83
C PRO A 243 -11.22 -11.70 13.05
N ALA A 244 -10.82 -12.39 14.11
CA ALA A 244 -9.40 -12.55 14.46
C ALA A 244 -8.67 -13.35 13.37
N LEU A 245 -7.58 -12.78 12.83
CA LEU A 245 -6.74 -13.48 11.88
C LEU A 245 -5.78 -14.44 12.61
N GLY A 246 -5.76 -15.70 12.19
CA GLY A 246 -4.82 -16.70 12.72
C GLY A 246 -3.37 -16.23 12.58
N ALA A 247 -2.55 -16.45 13.62
CA ALA A 247 -1.20 -15.88 13.70
C ALA A 247 -0.28 -16.26 12.53
N ALA A 248 -0.48 -17.42 11.90
CA ALA A 248 0.23 -17.80 10.67
C ALA A 248 -0.12 -16.89 9.49
N ARG A 249 -1.41 -16.58 9.28
CA ARG A 249 -1.89 -15.69 8.22
C ARG A 249 -1.46 -14.24 8.46
N VAL A 250 -1.46 -13.77 9.71
CA VAL A 250 -0.90 -12.44 10.06
C VAL A 250 0.58 -12.34 9.68
N ARG A 251 1.39 -13.37 9.98
CA ARG A 251 2.82 -13.40 9.59
C ARG A 251 3.02 -13.47 8.07
N GLU A 252 2.21 -14.24 7.37
CA GLU A 252 2.24 -14.30 5.90
C GLU A 252 1.89 -12.94 5.28
N ASN A 253 0.79 -12.34 5.73
CA ASN A 253 0.36 -11.01 5.32
C ASN A 253 1.45 -9.97 5.62
N ALA A 254 2.07 -9.98 6.81
CA ALA A 254 3.14 -9.07 7.20
C ALA A 254 4.35 -9.14 6.25
N ARG A 255 4.77 -10.36 5.90
CA ARG A 255 5.84 -10.59 4.92
C ARG A 255 5.46 -10.06 3.53
N ALA A 256 4.22 -10.29 3.09
CA ALA A 256 3.73 -9.83 1.79
C ALA A 256 3.59 -8.29 1.72
N LEU A 257 3.03 -7.67 2.75
CA LEU A 257 2.93 -6.22 2.92
C LEU A 257 4.32 -5.57 2.91
N GLY A 258 5.28 -6.17 3.62
CA GLY A 258 6.66 -5.72 3.65
C GLY A 258 7.36 -5.79 2.29
N ARG A 259 7.10 -6.83 1.48
CA ARG A 259 7.56 -6.90 0.08
C ARG A 259 6.94 -5.80 -0.77
N GLY A 260 5.63 -5.58 -0.67
CA GLY A 260 4.90 -4.52 -1.39
C GLY A 260 5.45 -3.12 -1.07
N LEU A 261 5.65 -2.80 0.21
CA LEU A 261 6.25 -1.55 0.66
C LEU A 261 7.68 -1.34 0.12
N ARG A 262 8.51 -2.39 0.12
CA ARG A 262 9.87 -2.35 -0.49
C ARG A 262 9.80 -2.13 -2.01
N ALA A 263 8.82 -2.72 -2.70
CA ALA A 263 8.62 -2.55 -4.15
C ALA A 263 8.20 -1.11 -4.52
N LEU A 264 7.24 -0.52 -3.80
CA LEU A 264 6.83 0.88 -3.99
C LEU A 264 8.00 1.85 -3.79
N ALA A 265 8.81 1.65 -2.75
CA ALA A 265 10.02 2.44 -2.52
C ALA A 265 11.16 2.17 -3.54
N ALA A 266 11.15 1.03 -4.22
CA ALA A 266 12.05 0.77 -5.35
C ALA A 266 11.61 1.50 -6.62
N ASN A 267 10.31 1.54 -6.90
CA ASN A 267 9.75 2.28 -8.03
C ASN A 267 9.93 3.80 -7.84
N GLU A 268 9.69 4.36 -6.64
CA GLU A 268 10.01 5.75 -6.31
C GLU A 268 11.47 6.08 -6.62
N ARG A 269 12.40 5.24 -6.13
CA ARG A 269 13.84 5.43 -6.32
C ARG A 269 14.23 5.39 -7.80
N ARG A 270 13.67 4.45 -8.57
CA ARG A 270 13.89 4.35 -10.03
C ARG A 270 13.40 5.61 -10.75
N ALA A 271 12.17 6.05 -10.47
CA ALA A 271 11.60 7.26 -11.05
C ALA A 271 12.41 8.52 -10.70
N ARG A 272 12.91 8.63 -9.47
CA ARG A 272 13.74 9.77 -9.04
C ARG A 272 15.15 9.74 -9.65
N ALA A 273 15.76 8.56 -9.77
CA ALA A 273 17.08 8.41 -10.40
C ALA A 273 17.09 8.90 -11.86
N ALA A 274 15.97 8.73 -12.57
CA ALA A 274 15.79 9.18 -13.95
C ALA A 274 15.63 10.71 -14.12
N GLY A 275 15.54 11.52 -13.05
CA GLY A 275 15.28 12.97 -13.19
C GLY A 275 15.78 13.91 -12.10
N ALA A 276 16.21 13.44 -10.93
CA ALA A 276 16.65 14.30 -9.81
C ALA A 276 17.85 13.77 -9.01
N GLY A 277 18.53 12.72 -9.49
CA GLY A 277 19.77 12.21 -8.90
C GLY A 277 19.62 11.46 -7.55
N PRO A 278 20.75 11.18 -6.87
CA PRO A 278 20.79 10.29 -5.70
C PRO A 278 20.31 10.92 -4.38
N GLY A 279 19.91 12.19 -4.35
CA GLY A 279 19.51 12.91 -3.13
C GLY A 279 18.18 12.46 -2.52
N GLY A 280 18.20 11.97 -1.28
CA GLY A 280 17.01 11.70 -0.45
C GLY A 280 17.34 10.91 0.82
N GLY A 281 16.35 10.74 1.70
CA GLY A 281 16.53 9.97 2.94
C GLY A 281 16.51 8.46 2.76
N ARG A 282 16.83 7.72 3.82
CA ARG A 282 16.71 6.24 3.89
C ARG A 282 15.24 5.83 3.95
N PHE A 283 14.95 4.62 3.53
CA PHE A 283 13.65 3.95 3.70
C PHE A 283 13.91 2.61 4.37
N ALA A 284 13.20 2.31 5.45
CA ALA A 284 13.20 0.99 6.07
C ALA A 284 11.78 0.46 6.20
N VAL A 285 11.66 -0.86 6.12
CA VAL A 285 10.46 -1.58 6.55
C VAL A 285 10.83 -2.33 7.83
N LEU A 286 10.10 -2.07 8.90
CA LEU A 286 10.24 -2.75 10.20
C LEU A 286 8.94 -3.49 10.52
N ASP A 287 8.97 -4.40 11.50
CA ASP A 287 7.78 -5.11 12.00
C ASP A 287 7.72 -5.00 13.53
N ASN A 288 6.59 -4.55 14.09
CA ASN A 288 6.43 -4.39 15.55
C ASN A 288 6.36 -5.74 16.30
N ALA A 289 6.16 -6.85 15.60
CA ALA A 289 6.37 -8.19 16.16
C ALA A 289 7.78 -8.38 16.73
N ALA A 290 8.79 -7.63 16.26
CA ALA A 290 10.17 -7.72 16.74
C ALA A 290 10.38 -7.24 18.20
N TRP A 291 9.47 -6.42 18.76
CA TRP A 291 9.57 -5.95 20.16
C TRP A 291 8.37 -6.29 21.05
N HIS A 292 7.22 -6.61 20.45
CA HIS A 292 6.05 -7.14 21.16
C HIS A 292 6.04 -8.68 21.24
N GLY A 293 6.52 -9.37 20.20
CA GLY A 293 6.26 -10.80 20.00
C GLY A 293 6.90 -11.75 21.01
N GLY A 294 7.94 -11.32 21.72
CA GLY A 294 8.65 -12.09 22.74
C GLY A 294 8.63 -11.47 24.14
N ARG A 295 7.79 -10.47 24.39
CA ARG A 295 7.73 -9.77 25.69
C ARG A 295 6.63 -10.36 26.59
N PRO A 296 6.92 -10.73 27.84
CA PRO A 296 5.89 -11.07 28.83
C PRO A 296 4.92 -9.90 29.07
N LEU A 297 3.65 -10.22 29.35
CA LEU A 297 2.62 -9.21 29.59
C LEU A 297 2.94 -8.34 30.82
N VAL A 298 3.50 -8.93 31.88
CA VAL A 298 3.87 -8.22 33.11
C VAL A 298 4.93 -7.16 32.82
N ASP A 299 6.03 -7.52 32.16
CA ASP A 299 7.10 -6.62 31.72
C ASP A 299 6.58 -5.47 30.83
N PHE A 300 5.57 -5.73 30.00
CA PHE A 300 4.91 -4.69 29.20
C PHE A 300 4.10 -3.72 30.07
N LEU A 301 3.31 -4.25 31.01
CA LEU A 301 2.49 -3.44 31.93
C LEU A 301 3.35 -2.63 32.91
N GLU A 302 4.48 -3.17 33.37
CA GLU A 302 5.48 -2.45 34.16
C GLU A 302 6.12 -1.33 33.33
N ALA A 303 6.64 -1.64 32.14
CA ALA A 303 7.35 -0.68 31.30
C ALA A 303 6.49 0.41 30.65
N ALA A 304 5.17 0.19 30.52
CA ALA A 304 4.28 1.09 29.81
C ALA A 304 2.98 1.44 30.57
N GLY A 305 2.38 0.49 31.29
CA GLY A 305 1.03 0.61 31.85
C GLY A 305 0.84 1.81 32.78
N GLY A 306 1.79 2.06 33.69
CA GLY A 306 1.74 3.21 34.61
C GLY A 306 1.74 4.60 33.93
N ALA A 307 2.15 4.67 32.66
CA ALA A 307 2.11 5.91 31.90
C ALA A 307 0.70 6.26 31.39
N PHE A 308 -0.15 5.27 31.15
CA PHE A 308 -1.50 5.47 30.62
C PHE A 308 -2.53 5.64 31.75
N ARG A 309 -3.64 6.32 31.43
CA ARG A 309 -4.78 6.50 32.32
C ARG A 309 -6.04 6.09 31.57
N VAL A 310 -6.86 5.24 32.19
CA VAL A 310 -8.02 4.62 31.53
C VAL A 310 -9.02 5.68 31.04
N GLY A 311 -9.34 6.70 31.85
CA GLY A 311 -10.26 7.77 31.46
C GLY A 311 -9.93 8.45 30.11
N PRO A 312 -8.70 9.00 29.92
CA PRO A 312 -8.24 9.50 28.63
C PRO A 312 -8.26 8.50 27.47
N LEU A 313 -8.04 7.20 27.71
CA LEU A 313 -8.16 6.17 26.66
C LEU A 313 -9.63 5.93 26.27
N LEU A 314 -10.54 5.91 27.25
CA LEU A 314 -11.98 5.78 27.04
C LEU A 314 -12.60 7.00 26.34
N SER A 315 -12.00 8.18 26.48
CA SER A 315 -12.53 9.41 25.87
C SER A 315 -12.20 9.56 24.39
N ARG A 316 -11.23 8.79 23.85
CA ARG A 316 -10.88 8.77 22.43
C ARG A 316 -12.10 8.43 21.58
N HIS A 317 -12.27 9.13 20.45
CA HIS A 317 -13.48 9.01 19.62
C HIS A 317 -13.74 7.58 19.12
N SER A 318 -12.72 6.88 18.63
CA SER A 318 -12.80 5.49 18.17
C SER A 318 -13.27 4.53 19.26
N VAL A 319 -12.62 4.61 20.43
CA VAL A 319 -12.93 3.81 21.63
C VAL A 319 -14.35 4.08 22.10
N ARG A 320 -14.74 5.35 22.25
CA ARG A 320 -16.09 5.75 22.67
C ARG A 320 -17.18 5.34 21.68
N ALA A 321 -16.89 5.30 20.38
CA ALA A 321 -17.83 4.84 19.37
C ALA A 321 -18.08 3.33 19.47
N ARG A 322 -17.02 2.51 19.55
CA ARG A 322 -17.13 1.04 19.73
C ARG A 322 -17.77 0.66 21.06
N LEU A 323 -17.42 1.31 22.17
CA LEU A 323 -18.06 1.11 23.48
C LEU A 323 -19.58 1.37 23.51
N ARG A 324 -20.10 2.15 22.54
CA ARG A 324 -21.54 2.41 22.37
C ARG A 324 -22.18 1.54 21.29
N SER A 325 -21.42 0.70 20.60
CA SER A 325 -21.93 -0.25 19.61
C SER A 325 -22.54 -1.47 20.30
N PRO A 326 -23.47 -2.20 19.65
CA PRO A 326 -24.08 -3.40 20.23
C PRO A 326 -23.07 -4.48 20.66
N ASP A 327 -21.97 -4.62 19.92
CA ASP A 327 -20.92 -5.61 20.20
C ASP A 327 -19.96 -5.15 21.32
N GLY A 328 -20.07 -3.90 21.78
CA GLY A 328 -19.12 -3.29 22.72
C GLY A 328 -17.71 -3.10 22.15
N LEU A 329 -16.70 -3.24 23.01
CA LEU A 329 -15.27 -3.13 22.68
C LEU A 329 -14.51 -4.21 23.47
N SER A 330 -13.78 -5.07 22.80
CA SER A 330 -13.01 -6.12 23.50
C SER A 330 -11.76 -5.54 24.18
N LEU A 331 -11.24 -6.21 25.21
CA LEU A 331 -10.01 -5.80 25.89
C LEU A 331 -8.81 -5.76 24.93
N ALA A 332 -8.80 -6.66 23.92
CA ALA A 332 -7.79 -6.68 22.87
C ALA A 332 -7.85 -5.41 22.01
N GLU A 333 -9.02 -5.04 21.48
CA GLU A 333 -9.20 -3.78 20.74
C GLU A 333 -8.87 -2.55 21.61
N PHE A 334 -9.24 -2.55 22.90
CA PHE A 334 -8.93 -1.45 23.82
C PHE A 334 -7.42 -1.26 24.03
N CYS A 335 -6.66 -2.35 24.15
CA CYS A 335 -5.20 -2.34 24.31
C CYS A 335 -4.45 -1.95 23.03
N TYR A 336 -5.07 -2.01 21.84
CA TYR A 336 -4.43 -1.68 20.56
C TYR A 336 -3.73 -0.30 20.58
N GLN A 337 -4.41 0.73 21.09
CA GLN A 337 -3.86 2.09 21.18
C GLN A 337 -2.60 2.19 22.06
N VAL A 338 -2.47 1.30 23.06
CA VAL A 338 -1.31 1.23 23.97
C VAL A 338 -0.11 0.62 23.25
N LEU A 339 -0.32 -0.43 22.43
CA LEU A 339 0.73 -1.02 21.62
C LEU A 339 1.22 -0.03 20.53
N GLN A 340 0.31 0.66 19.82
CA GLN A 340 0.70 1.68 18.83
C GLN A 340 1.42 2.87 19.48
N ALA A 341 1.02 3.28 20.69
CA ALA A 341 1.74 4.29 21.45
C ALA A 341 3.16 3.82 21.84
N TYR A 342 3.29 2.55 22.25
CA TYR A 342 4.59 1.94 22.54
C TYR A 342 5.48 1.84 21.30
N ASP A 343 4.91 1.61 20.11
CA ASP A 343 5.65 1.60 18.84
C ASP A 343 6.31 2.97 18.57
N PHE A 344 5.60 4.07 18.78
CA PHE A 344 6.19 5.41 18.62
C PHE A 344 7.38 5.60 19.58
N TYR A 345 7.22 5.19 20.84
CA TYR A 345 8.29 5.25 21.84
C TYR A 345 9.49 4.35 21.52
N HIS A 346 9.26 3.13 21.05
CA HIS A 346 10.33 2.24 20.59
C HIS A 346 11.09 2.88 19.42
N LEU A 347 10.36 3.40 18.42
CA LEU A 347 10.97 4.05 17.27
C LEU A 347 11.69 5.36 17.63
N HIS A 348 11.17 6.11 18.61
CA HIS A 348 11.81 7.30 19.16
C HIS A 348 13.14 6.94 19.82
N ARG A 349 13.16 6.04 20.82
CA ARG A 349 14.39 5.64 21.50
C ARG A 349 15.41 4.98 20.57
N ARG A 350 14.97 4.11 19.66
CA ARG A 350 15.88 3.28 18.85
C ARG A 350 16.40 3.96 17.59
N TYR A 351 15.59 4.81 16.94
CA TYR A 351 15.91 5.41 15.65
C TYR A 351 15.88 6.95 15.66
N GLY A 352 15.51 7.60 16.77
CA GLY A 352 15.31 9.04 16.82
C GLY A 352 14.05 9.52 16.09
N CYS A 353 13.03 8.66 15.99
CA CYS A 353 11.77 9.01 15.34
C CYS A 353 11.04 10.13 16.08
N ARG A 354 10.70 11.21 15.37
CA ARG A 354 10.01 12.37 15.95
C ARG A 354 8.69 12.73 15.26
N VAL A 355 8.31 12.04 14.18
CA VAL A 355 7.05 12.30 13.47
C VAL A 355 6.33 10.98 13.16
N GLN A 356 5.06 10.87 13.54
CA GLN A 356 4.14 9.80 13.14
C GLN A 356 3.17 10.33 12.07
N LEU A 357 3.09 9.65 10.94
CA LEU A 357 2.04 9.82 9.93
C LEU A 357 0.98 8.73 10.14
N GLY A 358 -0.28 9.05 9.86
CA GLY A 358 -1.37 8.07 9.77
C GLY A 358 -2.60 8.66 9.08
N GLY A 359 -3.58 7.82 8.75
CA GLY A 359 -4.89 8.32 8.28
C GLY A 359 -5.58 9.18 9.34
N HIS A 360 -6.53 10.03 8.95
CA HIS A 360 -7.30 10.83 9.91
C HIS A 360 -8.05 9.97 10.95
N ASP A 361 -8.44 8.72 10.62
CA ASP A 361 -8.97 7.77 11.61
C ASP A 361 -7.97 7.36 12.71
N GLN A 362 -6.66 7.53 12.48
CA GLN A 362 -5.61 7.20 13.44
C GLN A 362 -5.32 8.30 14.48
N LEU A 363 -5.98 9.46 14.40
CA LEU A 363 -5.67 10.62 15.25
C LEU A 363 -5.61 10.26 16.75
N GLY A 364 -6.58 9.49 17.26
CA GLY A 364 -6.61 9.08 18.67
C GLY A 364 -5.41 8.22 19.10
N ASN A 365 -4.94 7.33 18.21
CA ASN A 365 -3.78 6.47 18.47
C ASN A 365 -2.47 7.27 18.36
N ILE A 366 -2.38 8.19 17.39
CA ILE A 366 -1.28 9.14 17.23
C ILE A 366 -1.13 10.03 18.48
N GLN A 367 -2.24 10.55 19.01
CA GLN A 367 -2.29 11.33 20.25
C GLN A 367 -1.77 10.53 21.45
N SER A 368 -2.26 9.30 21.64
CA SER A 368 -1.78 8.41 22.71
C SER A 368 -0.28 8.12 22.60
N GLY A 369 0.26 8.01 21.38
CA GLY A 369 1.71 7.90 21.14
C GLY A 369 2.51 9.14 21.51
N TYR A 370 2.04 10.34 21.12
CA TYR A 370 2.64 11.61 21.54
C TYR A 370 2.67 11.75 23.07
N GLU A 371 1.52 11.54 23.72
CA GLU A 371 1.38 11.67 25.17
C GLU A 371 2.31 10.70 25.91
N PHE A 372 2.41 9.45 25.45
CA PHE A 372 3.33 8.46 26.01
C PHE A 372 4.80 8.84 25.83
N VAL A 373 5.22 9.21 24.61
CA VAL A 373 6.62 9.60 24.35
C VAL A 373 7.00 10.82 25.17
N ARG A 374 6.18 11.88 25.18
CA ARG A 374 6.45 13.11 25.94
C ARG A 374 6.49 12.83 27.44
N LYS A 375 5.59 12.00 27.98
CA LYS A 375 5.57 11.63 29.41
C LYS A 375 6.79 10.81 29.84
N VAL A 376 7.26 9.87 29.01
CA VAL A 376 8.38 8.98 29.37
C VAL A 376 9.76 9.59 29.07
N THR A 377 9.87 10.50 28.09
CA THR A 377 11.17 11.01 27.62
C THR A 377 11.37 12.51 27.77
N GLY A 378 10.32 13.28 28.06
CA GLY A 378 10.36 14.74 28.06
C GLY A 378 10.66 15.37 26.70
N LYS A 379 10.67 14.61 25.60
CA LYS A 379 10.95 15.10 24.25
C LYS A 379 9.66 15.31 23.45
N ASP A 380 9.63 16.41 22.70
CA ASP A 380 8.54 16.69 21.78
C ASP A 380 8.66 15.86 20.50
N VAL A 381 7.54 15.27 20.13
CA VAL A 381 7.32 14.55 18.87
C VAL A 381 6.01 15.07 18.26
N PHE A 382 5.76 14.72 17.01
CA PHE A 382 4.61 15.24 16.26
C PHE A 382 3.81 14.12 15.62
N GLY A 383 2.50 14.32 15.55
CA GLY A 383 1.58 13.56 14.73
C GLY A 383 1.15 14.39 13.53
N ILE A 384 0.97 13.76 12.37
CA ILE A 384 0.39 14.39 11.18
C ILE A 384 -0.61 13.42 10.54
N THR A 385 -1.84 13.88 10.33
CA THR A 385 -2.85 13.07 9.64
C THR A 385 -2.83 13.31 8.13
N VAL A 386 -3.09 12.25 7.37
CA VAL A 386 -3.30 12.28 5.92
C VAL A 386 -4.78 12.02 5.60
N PRO A 387 -5.32 12.56 4.49
CA PRO A 387 -6.74 12.41 4.18
C PRO A 387 -7.13 10.95 3.95
N LEU A 388 -8.24 10.56 4.56
CA LEU A 388 -9.00 9.38 4.14
C LEU A 388 -9.78 9.75 2.89
N ILE A 389 -9.52 9.05 1.79
CA ILE A 389 -10.21 9.35 0.54
C ILE A 389 -11.53 8.61 0.50
N THR A 390 -12.62 9.36 0.44
CA THR A 390 -13.95 8.90 0.09
C THR A 390 -14.25 9.24 -1.37
N SER A 391 -15.02 8.38 -2.03
CA SER A 391 -15.71 8.71 -3.28
C SER A 391 -16.75 9.80 -3.03
N THR A 392 -17.23 10.39 -4.13
CA THR A 392 -18.37 11.33 -4.16
C THR A 392 -19.65 10.74 -3.54
N THR A 393 -19.81 9.41 -3.58
CA THR A 393 -20.89 8.66 -2.90
C THR A 393 -20.66 8.43 -1.39
N GLY A 394 -19.58 8.95 -0.81
CA GLY A 394 -19.23 8.78 0.61
C GLY A 394 -18.53 7.45 0.95
N ALA A 395 -18.54 6.45 0.05
CA ALA A 395 -17.83 5.19 0.27
C ALA A 395 -16.30 5.38 0.29
N LYS A 396 -15.56 4.60 1.09
CA LYS A 396 -14.07 4.66 1.11
C LYS A 396 -13.50 4.29 -0.27
N LEU A 397 -12.60 5.12 -0.79
CA LEU A 397 -12.02 4.98 -2.14
C LEU A 397 -11.30 3.64 -2.30
N GLY A 398 -11.52 3.01 -3.45
CA GLY A 398 -10.97 1.70 -3.76
C GLY A 398 -11.79 0.54 -3.22
N LYS A 399 -13.07 0.75 -2.86
CA LYS A 399 -14.12 -0.28 -2.78
C LYS A 399 -15.07 -0.16 -3.98
N SER A 400 -14.65 -0.61 -5.16
CA SER A 400 -15.49 -0.60 -6.36
C SER A 400 -16.46 -1.79 -6.33
N ALA A 401 -17.77 -1.53 -6.33
CA ALA A 401 -18.82 -2.57 -6.40
C ALA A 401 -18.60 -3.77 -5.45
N GLY A 402 -18.11 -3.52 -4.23
CA GLY A 402 -17.81 -4.55 -3.22
C GLY A 402 -16.34 -4.98 -3.15
N ASN A 403 -15.57 -4.88 -4.25
CA ASN A 403 -14.18 -5.35 -4.32
C ASN A 403 -13.14 -4.26 -4.05
N ALA A 404 -12.03 -4.65 -3.45
CA ALA A 404 -10.92 -3.76 -3.13
C ALA A 404 -9.96 -3.62 -4.33
N VAL A 405 -9.53 -2.39 -4.64
CA VAL A 405 -8.53 -2.12 -5.70
C VAL A 405 -7.12 -2.26 -5.12
N TRP A 406 -6.51 -3.42 -5.30
CA TRP A 406 -5.23 -3.80 -4.69
C TRP A 406 -4.03 -3.17 -5.40
N LEU A 407 -2.88 -3.14 -4.72
CA LEU A 407 -1.58 -2.73 -5.29
C LEU A 407 -0.74 -3.94 -5.76
N ASN A 408 -1.23 -5.16 -5.52
CA ASN A 408 -0.57 -6.39 -5.99
C ASN A 408 -1.16 -6.75 -7.37
N ARG A 409 -0.28 -6.92 -8.36
CA ARG A 409 -0.57 -7.29 -9.75
C ARG A 409 -1.47 -8.54 -9.88
N ASP A 410 -1.26 -9.51 -9.00
CA ASP A 410 -1.97 -10.79 -9.01
C ASP A 410 -3.45 -10.62 -8.57
N LYS A 411 -3.74 -9.57 -7.80
CA LYS A 411 -5.08 -9.26 -7.27
C LYS A 411 -5.80 -8.13 -7.99
N THR A 412 -5.05 -7.19 -8.56
CA THR A 412 -5.54 -6.14 -9.42
C THR A 412 -4.49 -5.91 -10.49
N SER A 413 -4.85 -6.14 -11.75
CA SER A 413 -3.94 -6.03 -12.88
C SER A 413 -3.54 -4.57 -13.10
N PRO A 414 -2.41 -4.29 -13.80
CA PRO A 414 -2.01 -2.92 -14.09
C PRO A 414 -3.05 -2.21 -14.95
N PHE A 415 -3.75 -2.96 -15.81
CA PHE A 415 -4.89 -2.49 -16.59
C PHE A 415 -6.08 -2.08 -15.71
N GLU A 416 -6.52 -2.95 -14.79
CA GLU A 416 -7.62 -2.64 -13.86
C GLU A 416 -7.31 -1.41 -13.00
N LEU A 417 -6.07 -1.30 -12.47
CA LEU A 417 -5.63 -0.14 -11.69
C LEU A 417 -5.60 1.14 -12.53
N TYR A 418 -5.09 1.07 -13.77
CA TYR A 418 -5.07 2.20 -14.69
C TYR A 418 -6.50 2.66 -15.03
N GLN A 419 -7.37 1.73 -15.39
CA GLN A 419 -8.78 2.00 -15.71
C GLN A 419 -9.55 2.57 -14.50
N PHE A 420 -9.28 2.09 -13.29
CA PHE A 420 -9.83 2.69 -12.07
C PHE A 420 -9.52 4.19 -11.97
N PHE A 421 -8.29 4.62 -12.29
CA PHE A 421 -7.93 6.04 -12.26
C PHE A 421 -8.39 6.83 -13.50
N VAL A 422 -8.46 6.21 -14.68
CA VAL A 422 -9.04 6.83 -15.90
C VAL A 422 -10.52 7.18 -15.69
N ARG A 423 -11.26 6.33 -14.97
CA ARG A 423 -12.71 6.47 -14.75
C ARG A 423 -13.09 7.54 -13.72
N GLN A 424 -12.14 8.18 -13.05
CA GLN A 424 -12.43 9.19 -12.02
C GLN A 424 -13.13 10.43 -12.61
N GLN A 425 -13.96 11.06 -11.77
CA GLN A 425 -14.76 12.23 -12.11
C GLN A 425 -13.91 13.52 -12.12
N ASP A 426 -14.33 14.49 -12.92
CA ASP A 426 -13.61 15.77 -13.12
C ASP A 426 -13.48 16.59 -11.84
N ASP A 427 -14.48 16.54 -10.96
CA ASP A 427 -14.53 17.26 -9.68
C ASP A 427 -13.45 16.81 -8.68
N CYS A 428 -13.02 15.54 -8.75
CA CYS A 428 -12.06 14.94 -7.84
C CYS A 428 -10.65 14.76 -8.43
N VAL A 429 -10.48 14.89 -9.75
CA VAL A 429 -9.22 14.54 -10.42
C VAL A 429 -8.05 15.45 -10.02
N GLU A 430 -8.27 16.76 -9.83
CA GLU A 430 -7.23 17.68 -9.37
C GLU A 430 -6.72 17.31 -7.97
N ARG A 431 -7.66 17.06 -7.05
CA ARG A 431 -7.36 16.57 -5.69
C ARG A 431 -6.55 15.28 -5.76
N TYR A 432 -6.90 14.37 -6.67
CA TYR A 432 -6.18 13.11 -6.81
C TYR A 432 -4.80 13.26 -7.46
N LEU A 433 -4.61 14.19 -8.41
CA LEU A 433 -3.28 14.55 -8.91
C LEU A 433 -2.40 15.05 -7.75
N LYS A 434 -2.92 15.95 -6.91
CA LYS A 434 -2.18 16.51 -5.76
C LYS A 434 -1.77 15.44 -4.74
N LEU A 435 -2.67 14.49 -4.44
CA LEU A 435 -2.48 13.45 -3.43
C LEU A 435 -1.70 12.23 -3.93
N PHE A 436 -2.08 11.65 -5.08
CA PHE A 436 -1.59 10.36 -5.56
C PHE A 436 -0.35 10.46 -6.46
N THR A 437 0.05 11.66 -6.91
CA THR A 437 1.20 11.84 -7.81
C THR A 437 2.29 12.74 -7.22
N PHE A 438 3.53 12.57 -7.70
CA PHE A 438 4.65 13.46 -7.36
C PHE A 438 4.79 14.66 -8.29
N LEU A 439 3.75 15.00 -9.08
CA LEU A 439 3.81 16.13 -10.01
C LEU A 439 3.97 17.47 -9.26
N PRO A 440 4.78 18.42 -9.75
CA PRO A 440 4.81 19.78 -9.26
C PRO A 440 3.42 20.43 -9.32
N LEU A 441 3.08 21.26 -8.33
CA LEU A 441 1.80 21.99 -8.32
C LEU A 441 1.57 22.81 -9.60
N PRO A 442 2.54 23.57 -10.15
CA PRO A 442 2.34 24.30 -11.40
C PRO A 442 2.05 23.42 -12.63
N GLU A 443 2.53 22.16 -12.63
CA GLU A 443 2.22 21.20 -13.69
C GLU A 443 0.77 20.71 -13.57
N ILE A 444 0.28 20.48 -12.35
CA ILE A 444 -1.12 20.15 -12.07
C ILE A 444 -2.02 21.32 -12.51
N ASP A 445 -1.67 22.56 -12.14
CA ASP A 445 -2.42 23.76 -12.53
C ASP A 445 -2.48 23.92 -14.06
N HIS A 446 -1.38 23.61 -14.77
CA HIS A 446 -1.36 23.63 -16.23
C HIS A 446 -2.25 22.53 -16.84
N ILE A 447 -2.17 21.30 -16.32
CA ILE A 447 -3.02 20.17 -16.73
C ILE A 447 -4.51 20.53 -16.56
N MET A 448 -4.90 21.12 -15.44
CA MET A 448 -6.30 21.52 -15.20
C MET A 448 -6.74 22.70 -16.10
N LYS A 449 -5.85 23.67 -16.39
CA LYS A 449 -6.13 24.75 -17.36
C LYS A 449 -6.34 24.25 -18.79
N MET A 450 -5.68 23.15 -19.17
CA MET A 450 -5.91 22.51 -20.47
C MET A 450 -7.21 21.69 -20.45
N HIS A 451 -7.48 20.96 -19.37
CA HIS A 451 -8.74 20.21 -19.20
C HIS A 451 -9.97 21.11 -19.25
N ALA A 452 -9.91 22.31 -18.67
CA ALA A 452 -11.00 23.29 -18.73
C ALA A 452 -11.36 23.76 -20.15
N LYS A 453 -10.50 23.49 -21.16
CA LYS A 453 -10.77 23.79 -22.57
C LYS A 453 -11.28 22.58 -23.36
N GLU A 454 -10.86 21.38 -22.96
CA GLU A 454 -11.03 20.12 -23.72
C GLU A 454 -11.33 18.95 -22.75
N PRO A 455 -12.41 19.02 -21.94
CA PRO A 455 -12.67 18.06 -20.87
C PRO A 455 -12.92 16.64 -21.40
N GLU A 456 -13.48 16.53 -22.60
CA GLU A 456 -13.75 15.27 -23.31
C GLU A 456 -12.48 14.43 -23.55
N LYS A 457 -11.30 15.07 -23.60
CA LYS A 457 -10.02 14.35 -23.77
C LYS A 457 -9.57 13.63 -22.50
N ARG A 458 -10.13 13.95 -21.32
CA ARG A 458 -9.82 13.35 -20.00
C ARG A 458 -8.31 13.34 -19.69
N GLY A 459 -7.64 14.44 -20.03
CA GLY A 459 -6.18 14.60 -19.87
C GLY A 459 -5.69 14.37 -18.42
N PRO A 460 -6.30 15.01 -17.41
CA PRO A 460 -5.95 14.82 -15.99
C PRO A 460 -6.10 13.37 -15.54
N GLN A 461 -7.19 12.69 -15.91
CA GLN A 461 -7.42 11.28 -15.52
C GLN A 461 -6.41 10.34 -16.16
N LYS A 462 -6.14 10.51 -17.46
CA LYS A 462 -5.10 9.73 -18.17
C LYS A 462 -3.73 9.97 -17.54
N ARG A 463 -3.40 11.21 -17.15
CA ARG A 463 -2.13 11.52 -16.46
C ARG A 463 -2.07 10.92 -15.05
N LEU A 464 -3.13 11.05 -14.27
CA LEU A 464 -3.26 10.45 -12.93
C LEU A 464 -3.07 8.93 -12.99
N ALA A 465 -3.78 8.27 -13.89
CA ALA A 465 -3.67 6.82 -14.11
C ALA A 465 -2.26 6.41 -14.53
N ALA A 466 -1.62 7.18 -15.42
CA ALA A 466 -0.26 6.92 -15.85
C ALA A 466 0.76 7.03 -14.71
N GLU A 467 0.73 8.12 -13.93
CA GLU A 467 1.65 8.33 -12.81
C GLU A 467 1.45 7.28 -11.70
N VAL A 468 0.21 6.96 -11.34
CA VAL A 468 -0.06 5.98 -10.26
C VAL A 468 0.27 4.56 -10.70
N THR A 469 -0.10 4.15 -11.91
CA THR A 469 0.23 2.80 -12.42
C THR A 469 1.73 2.62 -12.56
N LYS A 470 2.45 3.65 -13.03
CA LYS A 470 3.93 3.68 -13.09
C LYS A 470 4.58 3.63 -11.70
N PHE A 471 3.98 4.28 -10.70
CA PHE A 471 4.47 4.20 -9.31
C PHE A 471 4.25 2.81 -8.70
N VAL A 472 3.07 2.21 -8.91
CA VAL A 472 2.71 0.93 -8.29
C VAL A 472 3.37 -0.26 -9.01
N HIS A 473 3.23 -0.36 -10.33
CA HIS A 473 3.69 -1.50 -11.14
C HIS A 473 4.94 -1.21 -11.99
N GLY A 474 5.55 -0.03 -11.85
CA GLY A 474 6.73 0.36 -12.63
C GLY A 474 6.41 0.74 -14.09
N PRO A 475 7.43 1.12 -14.88
CA PRO A 475 7.25 1.47 -16.29
C PRO A 475 6.62 0.34 -17.12
N GLU A 476 7.07 -0.90 -16.92
CA GLU A 476 6.54 -2.08 -17.60
C GLU A 476 5.05 -2.29 -17.33
N GLY A 477 4.60 -2.11 -16.08
CA GLY A 477 3.19 -2.19 -15.73
C GLY A 477 2.34 -1.07 -16.36
N LEU A 478 2.89 0.14 -16.51
CA LEU A 478 2.20 1.21 -17.25
C LEU A 478 2.07 0.89 -18.73
N GLU A 479 3.14 0.48 -19.40
CA GLU A 479 3.08 0.16 -20.84
C GLU A 479 2.20 -1.07 -21.11
N SER A 480 2.18 -2.03 -20.19
CA SER A 480 1.23 -3.14 -20.17
C SER A 480 -0.22 -2.65 -20.08
N ALA A 481 -0.54 -1.80 -19.10
CA ALA A 481 -1.87 -1.22 -18.95
C ALA A 481 -2.35 -0.42 -20.18
N LYS A 482 -1.42 0.28 -20.85
CA LYS A 482 -1.69 0.98 -22.12
C LYS A 482 -1.98 0.01 -23.26
N ARG A 483 -1.15 -1.03 -23.47
CA ARG A 483 -1.40 -2.08 -24.48
C ARG A 483 -2.76 -2.72 -24.28
N CYS A 484 -3.07 -3.14 -23.06
CA CYS A 484 -4.38 -3.66 -22.68
C CYS A 484 -5.54 -2.70 -23.00
N THR A 485 -5.36 -1.41 -22.71
CA THR A 485 -6.35 -0.37 -23.04
C THR A 485 -6.51 -0.15 -24.55
N GLN A 486 -5.43 -0.26 -25.32
CA GLN A 486 -5.46 -0.17 -26.77
C GLN A 486 -6.15 -1.39 -27.40
N ALA A 487 -5.84 -2.59 -26.93
CA ALA A 487 -6.46 -3.84 -27.39
C ALA A 487 -7.99 -3.81 -27.20
N ILE A 488 -8.49 -3.56 -25.98
CA ILE A 488 -9.94 -3.55 -25.69
C ILE A 488 -10.65 -2.40 -26.40
N TYR A 489 -10.21 -1.15 -26.21
CA TYR A 489 -11.01 0.02 -26.61
C TYR A 489 -10.81 0.48 -28.06
N HIS A 490 -9.79 -0.03 -28.75
CA HIS A 490 -9.47 0.36 -30.13
C HIS A 490 -9.41 -0.85 -31.08
N SER A 491 -9.91 -2.02 -30.65
CA SER A 491 -10.02 -3.25 -31.45
C SER A 491 -8.74 -3.66 -32.18
N SER A 492 -7.58 -3.39 -31.58
CA SER A 492 -6.28 -3.48 -32.27
C SER A 492 -5.73 -4.90 -32.17
N VAL A 493 -6.01 -5.70 -33.21
CA VAL A 493 -5.57 -7.10 -33.35
C VAL A 493 -4.04 -7.24 -33.26
N ASP A 494 -3.29 -6.32 -33.89
CA ASP A 494 -1.81 -6.29 -33.86
C ASP A 494 -1.25 -6.17 -32.43
N VAL A 495 -1.98 -5.48 -31.53
CA VAL A 495 -1.60 -5.38 -30.12
C VAL A 495 -1.87 -6.71 -29.41
N LEU A 496 -3.00 -7.37 -29.69
CA LEU A 496 -3.29 -8.70 -29.15
C LEU A 496 -2.24 -9.75 -29.57
N GLU A 497 -1.71 -9.68 -30.79
CA GLU A 497 -0.62 -10.56 -31.24
C GLU A 497 0.68 -10.39 -30.45
N THR A 498 1.00 -9.16 -30.05
CA THR A 498 2.28 -8.78 -29.42
C THR A 498 2.25 -8.78 -27.89
N MET A 499 1.07 -8.96 -27.28
CA MET A 499 0.92 -9.12 -25.84
C MET A 499 1.47 -10.46 -25.34
N SER A 500 2.05 -10.45 -24.14
CA SER A 500 2.55 -11.66 -23.48
C SER A 500 1.45 -12.47 -22.81
N ASP A 501 1.67 -13.79 -22.64
CA ASP A 501 0.78 -14.73 -21.94
C ASP A 501 0.25 -14.19 -20.59
N GLN A 502 1.06 -13.44 -19.86
CA GLN A 502 0.68 -12.85 -18.57
C GLN A 502 -0.30 -11.68 -18.74
N GLU A 503 -0.11 -10.84 -19.76
CA GLU A 503 -0.96 -9.68 -20.04
C GLU A 503 -2.32 -10.12 -20.58
N LEU A 504 -2.36 -11.18 -21.38
CA LEU A 504 -3.58 -11.78 -21.90
C LEU A 504 -4.42 -12.40 -20.77
N LYS A 505 -3.78 -13.10 -19.83
CA LYS A 505 -4.43 -13.58 -18.58
C LYS A 505 -4.91 -12.44 -17.67
N GLU A 506 -4.22 -11.31 -17.67
CA GLU A 506 -4.61 -10.12 -16.89
C GLU A 506 -5.74 -9.32 -17.52
N LEU A 507 -5.82 -9.32 -18.85
CA LEU A 507 -6.84 -8.60 -19.61
C LEU A 507 -8.18 -9.34 -19.60
N PHE A 508 -8.12 -10.67 -19.63
CA PHE A 508 -9.28 -11.56 -19.80
C PHE A 508 -9.54 -12.44 -18.57
N ARG A 509 -9.13 -11.98 -17.38
CA ARG A 509 -9.29 -12.71 -16.11
C ARG A 509 -10.75 -13.09 -15.80
N GLU A 510 -11.70 -12.24 -16.18
CA GLU A 510 -13.14 -12.44 -15.98
C GLU A 510 -13.87 -12.91 -17.25
N ALA A 511 -13.16 -13.10 -18.37
CA ALA A 511 -13.75 -13.57 -19.63
C ALA A 511 -13.63 -15.10 -19.75
N PRO A 512 -14.60 -15.80 -20.37
CA PRO A 512 -14.49 -17.22 -20.65
C PRO A 512 -13.26 -17.54 -21.52
N PHE A 513 -12.44 -18.48 -21.07
CA PHE A 513 -11.21 -18.90 -21.74
C PHE A 513 -11.21 -20.42 -21.96
N SER A 514 -11.15 -20.85 -23.22
CA SER A 514 -11.07 -22.26 -23.61
C SER A 514 -9.74 -22.57 -24.30
N GLU A 515 -9.06 -23.64 -23.87
CA GLU A 515 -7.97 -24.22 -24.65
C GLU A 515 -8.55 -25.24 -25.65
N LEU A 516 -8.35 -24.99 -26.94
CA LEU A 516 -8.81 -25.83 -28.04
C LEU A 516 -7.63 -26.51 -28.73
N VAL A 517 -7.82 -27.72 -29.24
CA VAL A 517 -6.90 -28.36 -30.18
C VAL A 517 -7.31 -27.93 -31.59
N LEU A 518 -6.33 -27.53 -32.41
CA LEU A 518 -6.58 -27.21 -33.82
C LEU A 518 -6.56 -28.50 -34.65
N ASP A 519 -7.74 -29.03 -34.93
CA ASP A 519 -7.94 -30.18 -35.81
C ASP A 519 -8.02 -29.69 -37.27
N PRO A 520 -7.48 -30.43 -38.26
CA PRO A 520 -7.65 -30.10 -39.68
C PRO A 520 -9.14 -29.96 -40.04
N GLY A 521 -9.51 -28.85 -40.68
CA GLY A 521 -10.91 -28.57 -41.04
C GLY A 521 -11.77 -27.98 -39.92
N THR A 522 -11.21 -27.60 -38.76
CA THR A 522 -11.98 -26.91 -37.70
C THR A 522 -12.62 -25.64 -38.25
N SER A 523 -13.96 -25.58 -38.22
CA SER A 523 -14.77 -24.48 -38.74
C SER A 523 -14.98 -23.35 -37.73
N VAL A 524 -15.55 -22.22 -38.19
CA VAL A 524 -16.07 -21.15 -37.33
C VAL A 524 -17.14 -21.70 -36.38
N ILE A 525 -18.11 -22.49 -36.87
CA ILE A 525 -19.17 -23.02 -36.01
C ILE A 525 -18.66 -24.01 -34.96
N ASP A 526 -17.73 -24.90 -35.31
CA ASP A 526 -17.10 -25.82 -34.35
C ASP A 526 -16.35 -25.06 -33.26
N THR A 527 -15.63 -24.00 -33.65
CA THR A 527 -14.89 -23.13 -32.74
C THR A 527 -15.83 -22.46 -31.75
N CYS A 528 -16.92 -21.85 -32.25
CA CYS A 528 -17.89 -21.16 -31.42
C CYS A 528 -18.63 -22.11 -30.47
N ARG A 529 -18.94 -23.34 -30.88
CA ARG A 529 -19.47 -24.39 -30.00
C ARG A 529 -18.45 -24.84 -28.95
N LYS A 530 -17.23 -25.22 -29.37
CA LYS A 530 -16.13 -25.64 -28.46
C LYS A 530 -15.77 -24.55 -27.43
N ALA A 531 -16.01 -23.26 -27.75
CA ALA A 531 -15.81 -22.13 -26.84
C ALA A 531 -17.08 -21.65 -26.11
N ASN A 532 -18.24 -22.28 -26.31
CA ASN A 532 -19.56 -21.88 -25.77
C ASN A 532 -19.94 -20.40 -26.07
N ALA A 533 -19.56 -19.90 -27.24
CA ALA A 533 -19.78 -18.52 -27.67
C ALA A 533 -21.11 -18.29 -28.41
N ILE A 534 -21.85 -19.37 -28.72
CA ILE A 534 -23.14 -19.37 -29.42
C ILE A 534 -24.11 -20.38 -28.80
N PRO A 535 -25.44 -20.17 -28.92
CA PRO A 535 -26.43 -21.18 -28.54
C PRO A 535 -26.33 -22.46 -29.38
N GLU A 536 -26.62 -23.60 -28.76
CA GLU A 536 -26.66 -24.89 -29.45
C GLU A 536 -27.74 -25.00 -30.53
N GLY A 537 -27.52 -25.94 -31.46
CA GLY A 537 -28.45 -26.25 -32.55
C GLY A 537 -28.56 -25.16 -33.64
N PRO A 538 -29.70 -25.11 -34.39
CA PRO A 538 -29.87 -24.22 -35.55
C PRO A 538 -29.82 -22.73 -35.23
N ARG A 539 -30.01 -22.34 -33.96
CA ARG A 539 -29.97 -20.94 -33.53
C ARG A 539 -28.55 -20.38 -33.60
N GLY A 540 -27.54 -21.15 -33.20
CA GLY A 540 -26.14 -20.73 -33.29
C GLY A 540 -25.66 -20.61 -34.73
N TYR A 541 -26.10 -21.51 -35.61
CA TYR A 541 -25.83 -21.45 -37.05
C TYR A 541 -26.35 -20.12 -37.65
N ARG A 542 -27.65 -19.83 -37.47
CA ARG A 542 -28.25 -18.56 -37.94
C ARG A 542 -27.55 -17.34 -37.35
N MET A 543 -27.22 -17.38 -36.07
CA MET A 543 -26.52 -16.27 -35.42
C MET A 543 -25.16 -15.96 -36.07
N ILE A 544 -24.43 -16.95 -36.58
CA ILE A 544 -23.24 -16.69 -37.41
C ILE A 544 -23.67 -16.13 -38.78
N THR A 545 -24.63 -16.74 -39.48
CA THR A 545 -25.09 -16.25 -40.80
C THR A 545 -25.58 -14.80 -40.79
N ASP A 546 -26.28 -14.40 -39.72
CA ASP A 546 -26.79 -13.05 -39.49
C ASP A 546 -25.69 -12.06 -39.04
N GLY A 547 -24.43 -12.50 -38.95
CA GLY A 547 -23.28 -11.67 -38.56
C GLY A 547 -23.19 -11.36 -37.07
N GLY A 548 -23.88 -12.12 -36.21
CA GLY A 548 -23.88 -11.95 -34.76
C GLY A 548 -22.60 -12.40 -34.04
N VAL A 549 -21.64 -12.98 -34.77
CA VAL A 549 -20.35 -13.46 -34.27
C VAL A 549 -19.20 -12.70 -34.93
N SER A 550 -18.14 -12.40 -34.18
CA SER A 550 -16.87 -11.98 -34.76
C SER A 550 -15.67 -12.69 -34.15
N ILE A 551 -14.62 -12.91 -34.95
CA ILE A 551 -13.33 -13.43 -34.52
C ILE A 551 -12.27 -12.35 -34.78
N ASN A 552 -11.49 -11.98 -33.77
CA ASN A 552 -10.48 -10.91 -33.84
C ASN A 552 -11.07 -9.60 -34.41
N HIS A 553 -12.28 -9.24 -33.98
CA HIS A 553 -13.08 -8.11 -34.49
C HIS A 553 -13.53 -8.19 -35.97
N HIS A 554 -13.21 -9.27 -36.70
CA HIS A 554 -13.76 -9.53 -38.02
C HIS A 554 -15.10 -10.28 -37.89
N GLN A 555 -16.17 -9.67 -38.40
CA GLN A 555 -17.51 -10.27 -38.41
C GLN A 555 -17.52 -11.52 -39.30
N MET A 556 -18.10 -12.61 -38.79
CA MET A 556 -18.21 -13.88 -39.50
C MET A 556 -19.65 -14.08 -39.97
N THR A 557 -19.82 -14.45 -41.24
CA THR A 557 -21.11 -14.72 -41.89
C THR A 557 -21.20 -16.12 -42.51
N ASP A 558 -20.08 -16.83 -42.61
CA ASP A 558 -20.00 -18.21 -43.08
C ASP A 558 -19.68 -19.15 -41.89
N PRO A 559 -20.63 -19.98 -41.43
CA PRO A 559 -20.42 -20.92 -40.33
C PRO A 559 -19.42 -22.04 -40.66
N GLU A 560 -19.33 -22.45 -41.92
CA GLU A 560 -18.54 -23.59 -42.38
C GLU A 560 -17.10 -23.19 -42.78
N SER A 561 -16.81 -21.87 -42.77
CA SER A 561 -15.47 -21.33 -43.02
C SER A 561 -14.43 -21.97 -42.10
N VAL A 562 -13.38 -22.54 -42.68
CA VAL A 562 -12.28 -23.21 -41.95
C VAL A 562 -11.31 -22.17 -41.38
N LEU A 563 -10.89 -22.34 -40.14
CA LEU A 563 -9.99 -21.39 -39.49
C LEU A 563 -8.60 -21.34 -40.14
N VAL A 564 -8.17 -20.12 -40.47
CA VAL A 564 -6.85 -19.83 -41.06
C VAL A 564 -5.90 -19.19 -40.04
N LEU A 565 -4.69 -19.75 -39.93
CA LEU A 565 -3.58 -19.19 -39.15
C LEU A 565 -3.15 -17.83 -39.72
N GLY A 566 -2.96 -16.82 -38.84
CA GLY A 566 -2.66 -15.44 -39.20
C GLY A 566 -3.88 -14.57 -39.55
N GLN A 567 -5.10 -15.12 -39.52
CA GLN A 567 -6.35 -14.41 -39.78
C GLN A 567 -7.37 -14.66 -38.65
N HIS A 568 -7.78 -15.92 -38.51
CA HIS A 568 -8.73 -16.35 -37.47
C HIS A 568 -7.99 -16.71 -36.17
N ILE A 569 -6.78 -17.25 -36.31
CA ILE A 569 -5.89 -17.64 -35.22
C ILE A 569 -4.67 -16.74 -35.29
N LEU A 570 -4.49 -15.87 -34.31
CA LEU A 570 -3.36 -14.96 -34.20
C LEU A 570 -2.03 -15.74 -34.08
N ARG A 571 -0.92 -15.08 -34.40
CA ARG A 571 0.43 -15.68 -34.40
C ARG A 571 0.87 -16.25 -33.05
N ASN A 572 0.32 -15.72 -31.95
CA ASN A 572 0.52 -16.23 -30.59
C ASN A 572 -0.42 -17.40 -30.22
N GLY A 573 -1.24 -17.87 -31.16
CA GLY A 573 -2.16 -19.00 -30.99
C GLY A 573 -3.49 -18.65 -30.33
N LEU A 574 -3.92 -17.38 -30.34
CA LEU A 574 -5.19 -16.94 -29.76
C LEU A 574 -6.23 -16.55 -30.81
N SER A 575 -7.49 -16.63 -30.42
CA SER A 575 -8.63 -16.03 -31.11
C SER A 575 -9.53 -15.32 -30.09
N LEU A 576 -9.80 -14.04 -30.29
CA LEU A 576 -10.87 -13.32 -29.57
C LEU A 576 -12.19 -13.63 -30.27
N LEU A 577 -13.13 -14.25 -29.56
CA LEU A 577 -14.47 -14.60 -30.04
C LEU A 577 -15.51 -13.70 -29.35
N LYS A 578 -16.27 -12.92 -30.13
CA LYS A 578 -17.40 -12.15 -29.61
C LYS A 578 -18.71 -12.77 -30.06
N GLY A 579 -19.62 -12.99 -29.12
CA GLY A 579 -20.92 -13.62 -29.34
C GLY A 579 -21.91 -13.33 -28.22
N PHE A 580 -22.93 -14.17 -28.09
CA PHE A 580 -23.99 -14.07 -27.09
C PHE A 580 -24.00 -15.39 -26.31
N PRO A 581 -23.43 -15.42 -25.09
CA PRO A 581 -23.29 -16.64 -24.33
C PRO A 581 -24.65 -17.11 -23.83
N THR A 582 -24.91 -18.41 -23.95
CA THR A 582 -26.07 -19.04 -23.30
C THR A 582 -25.72 -19.49 -21.89
N GLY A 583 -26.12 -18.69 -20.91
CA GLY A 583 -26.17 -19.08 -19.48
C GLY A 583 -24.96 -18.64 -18.64
N ASN A 584 -25.24 -18.42 -17.36
CA ASN A 584 -24.22 -18.10 -16.34
C ASN A 584 -23.22 -19.25 -16.17
N VAL A 585 -21.94 -18.88 -16.00
CA VAL A 585 -20.86 -19.70 -15.41
C VAL A 585 -20.18 -18.88 -14.32
#